data_AF-A0AAD7E6V1-F1
#
_entry.id   AF-A0AAD7E6V1-F1
#
_cell.length_a   1.000
_cell.length_b   1.000
_cell.length_c   1.000
_cell.angle_alpha   90.00
_cell.angle_beta   90.00
_cell.angle_gamma   90.00
#
_symmetry.space_group_name_H-M   'P 1'
#
loop_
_entity.id
_entity.type
_entity.pdbx_description
1 polymer ?
#
loop_
_entity_poly.entity_id
_entity_poly.type
_entity_poly.pdbx_seq_one_letter_code
_entity_poly.pdbx_strand_id
1 'polypeptide(L)'
;MAVLSRTQFGFFSTQKILKIKFSPQAPSKCTCQFTEPNAPAQVIGLPPSGKCSDLNDNSTAVRFVDLNGDGRAEYLWLDTQGATTAFLNLGSTQTGINAGQVGWLHSGIIAAGIGAPRHQVHFADINGDSRADYLWVHDDGSVDAWLNLGGPDNGPNAAKVIWQHQGQIASGIGKSGTGVRFADLNGDGRAEYLWIDEDGAMTAYLNLGTTDDGAHIGWLPQGVVATGPVEGATRDNIILADVNGDGRADYLSASVWVALRIGAYIVCSAVTHTGGVVELWLNGGGPDDGPNAAKVVWYHQGIIANGVGTSGMGVQFADLNGDGRTEYLDVNYETSAVNAWLYGCA
;
A
#
# COMPACT_ATOMS: atom_id res chain seq x y z
N MET A 1 38.81 -5.87 14.88
CA MET A 1 37.75 -4.85 14.71
C MET A 1 37.33 -4.93 13.25
N ALA A 2 36.39 -5.82 12.95
CA ALA A 2 36.00 -6.13 11.58
C ALA A 2 34.93 -5.12 11.15
N VAL A 3 35.28 -4.28 10.18
CA VAL A 3 34.35 -3.43 9.45
C VAL A 3 33.52 -4.36 8.57
N LEU A 4 32.23 -4.52 8.87
CA LEU A 4 31.29 -5.25 8.03
C LEU A 4 31.16 -4.51 6.70
N SER A 5 31.65 -5.14 5.65
CA SER A 5 31.65 -4.65 4.27
C SER A 5 30.25 -4.69 3.67
N ARG A 6 29.90 -3.62 2.94
CA ARG A 6 28.80 -3.52 1.97
C ARG A 6 28.46 -4.86 1.31
N THR A 7 27.35 -5.46 1.70
CA THR A 7 26.65 -6.44 0.88
C THR A 7 25.81 -5.66 -0.13
N GLN A 8 26.16 -5.77 -1.41
CA GLN A 8 25.25 -5.39 -2.49
C GLN A 8 23.98 -6.23 -2.35
N PHE A 9 22.85 -5.57 -2.13
CA PHE A 9 21.54 -6.18 -2.15
C PHE A 9 21.30 -6.83 -3.53
N GLY A 10 20.93 -8.11 -3.51
CA GLY A 10 20.89 -8.98 -4.68
C GLY A 10 19.85 -8.55 -5.71
N PHE A 11 20.19 -8.70 -6.99
CA PHE A 11 19.32 -8.44 -8.12
C PHE A 11 18.05 -9.30 -8.04
N PHE A 12 16.88 -8.67 -8.23
CA PHE A 12 15.59 -9.35 -8.33
C PHE A 12 15.65 -10.47 -9.37
N SER A 13 15.45 -11.71 -8.93
CA SER A 13 15.36 -12.87 -9.83
C SER A 13 13.90 -13.29 -9.99
N THR A 14 13.47 -13.29 -11.26
CA THR A 14 12.22 -13.82 -11.84
C THR A 14 10.90 -13.05 -11.60
N GLN A 15 10.45 -12.41 -12.69
CA GLN A 15 9.10 -11.88 -12.92
C GLN A 15 8.04 -12.97 -12.81
N LYS A 16 6.98 -12.76 -12.02
CA LYS A 16 5.68 -13.42 -12.28
C LYS A 16 4.52 -12.45 -12.04
N ILE A 17 3.57 -12.53 -12.97
CA ILE A 17 2.59 -11.50 -13.27
C ILE A 17 1.22 -11.94 -12.76
N LEU A 18 0.59 -11.18 -11.89
CA LEU A 18 -0.86 -11.14 -11.70
C LEU A 18 -1.45 -10.22 -12.78
N LYS A 19 -1.87 -10.75 -13.93
CA LYS A 19 -2.69 -9.97 -14.85
C LYS A 19 -4.13 -10.20 -14.44
N ILE A 20 -4.67 -9.29 -13.64
CA ILE A 20 -6.11 -9.11 -13.54
C ILE A 20 -6.49 -8.24 -14.72
N LYS A 21 -6.99 -8.86 -15.80
CA LYS A 21 -7.47 -8.12 -16.97
C LYS A 21 -8.98 -8.05 -16.94
N PHE A 22 -9.52 -6.83 -16.94
CA PHE A 22 -10.94 -6.60 -17.09
C PHE A 22 -11.31 -6.47 -18.56
N SER A 23 -12.24 -7.29 -19.04
CA SER A 23 -12.75 -7.22 -20.42
C SER A 23 -14.29 -7.22 -20.46
N PRO A 24 -14.92 -6.56 -21.44
CA PRO A 24 -16.37 -6.56 -21.56
C PRO A 24 -16.86 -7.92 -22.06
N GLN A 25 -17.85 -8.50 -21.39
CA GLN A 25 -18.50 -9.74 -21.86
C GLN A 25 -19.94 -9.52 -22.34
N ALA A 26 -20.61 -8.46 -21.87
CA ALA A 26 -22.00 -8.08 -22.18
C ALA A 26 -22.29 -6.63 -21.71
N PRO A 27 -23.38 -5.96 -22.11
CA PRO A 27 -23.71 -4.59 -21.68
C PRO A 27 -23.91 -4.39 -20.17
N SER A 28 -23.82 -5.45 -19.36
CA SER A 28 -24.02 -5.43 -17.90
C SER A 28 -22.94 -6.15 -17.08
N LYS A 29 -21.85 -6.65 -17.69
CA LYS A 29 -20.85 -7.47 -16.98
C LYS A 29 -19.43 -7.29 -17.53
N CYS A 30 -18.44 -7.34 -16.63
CA CYS A 30 -17.01 -7.43 -16.98
C CYS A 30 -16.46 -8.80 -16.58
N THR A 31 -15.42 -9.28 -17.25
CA THR A 31 -14.66 -10.48 -16.85
C THR A 31 -13.29 -10.11 -16.34
N CYS A 32 -12.94 -10.61 -15.16
CA CYS A 32 -11.58 -10.65 -14.64
C CYS A 32 -10.91 -11.95 -15.12
N GLN A 33 -9.86 -11.84 -15.93
CA GLN A 33 -9.00 -12.96 -16.28
C GLN A 33 -7.80 -12.97 -15.35
N PHE A 34 -7.41 -14.14 -14.86
CA PHE A 34 -6.20 -14.37 -14.09
C PHE A 34 -5.12 -15.02 -14.97
N THR A 35 -3.85 -14.80 -14.65
CA THR A 35 -2.70 -15.37 -15.39
C THR A 35 -2.43 -16.84 -15.13
N GLU A 36 -3.12 -17.45 -14.16
CA GLU A 36 -3.07 -18.89 -13.89
C GLU A 36 -3.56 -19.67 -15.13
N PRO A 37 -2.79 -20.64 -15.67
CA PRO A 37 -3.08 -21.31 -16.95
C PRO A 37 -4.46 -21.99 -17.06
N ASN A 38 -5.18 -22.17 -15.94
CA ASN A 38 -6.46 -22.87 -15.88
C ASN A 38 -7.51 -22.18 -14.99
N ALA A 39 -7.26 -20.96 -14.49
CA ALA A 39 -8.26 -20.26 -13.69
C ALA A 39 -9.40 -19.77 -14.60
N PRO A 40 -10.66 -20.15 -14.34
CA PRO A 40 -11.78 -19.66 -15.13
C PRO A 40 -11.91 -18.14 -14.96
N ALA A 41 -12.14 -17.43 -16.07
CA ALA A 41 -12.45 -16.01 -16.02
C ALA A 41 -13.66 -15.78 -15.11
N GLN A 42 -13.54 -14.84 -14.19
CA GLN A 42 -14.61 -14.53 -13.26
C GLN A 42 -15.45 -13.37 -13.76
N VAL A 43 -16.77 -13.54 -13.74
CA VAL A 43 -17.71 -12.52 -14.17
C VAL A 43 -18.06 -11.62 -12.99
N ILE A 44 -17.75 -10.34 -13.11
CA ILE A 44 -18.07 -9.31 -12.12
C ILE A 44 -19.16 -8.38 -12.66
N GLY A 45 -19.94 -7.80 -11.73
CA GLY A 45 -20.89 -6.75 -12.07
C GLY A 45 -20.19 -5.51 -12.63
N LEU A 46 -20.93 -4.65 -13.33
CA LEU A 46 -20.39 -3.35 -13.72
C LEU A 46 -20.14 -2.49 -12.47
N PRO A 47 -19.09 -1.65 -12.48
CA PRO A 47 -18.96 -0.57 -11.50
C PRO A 47 -20.16 0.38 -11.60
N PRO A 48 -20.44 1.23 -10.59
CA PRO A 48 -21.62 2.10 -10.54
C PRO A 48 -21.77 3.04 -11.75
N SER A 49 -20.67 3.38 -12.42
CA SER A 49 -20.63 4.15 -13.66
C SER A 49 -21.09 3.40 -14.92
N GLY A 50 -21.19 2.06 -14.83
CA GLY A 50 -21.66 1.20 -15.91
C GLY A 50 -20.61 0.85 -16.97
N LYS A 51 -19.31 1.11 -16.76
CA LYS A 51 -18.27 0.87 -17.77
C LYS A 51 -17.10 0.01 -17.25
N CYS A 52 -16.66 -0.97 -18.04
CA CYS A 52 -15.48 -1.78 -17.70
C CYS A 52 -14.16 -1.01 -17.75
N SER A 53 -14.10 0.15 -18.43
CA SER A 53 -12.93 1.06 -18.43
C SER A 53 -12.59 1.57 -17.04
N ASP A 54 -13.57 1.69 -16.16
CA ASP A 54 -13.37 2.29 -14.85
C ASP A 54 -12.60 1.34 -13.92
N LEU A 55 -12.65 0.04 -14.21
CA LEU A 55 -11.79 -1.02 -13.64
C LEU A 55 -10.34 -0.97 -14.16
N ASN A 56 -10.13 -0.25 -15.27
CA ASN A 56 -8.89 -0.09 -16.03
C ASN A 56 -8.31 1.32 -15.84
N ASP A 57 -8.57 1.95 -14.68
CA ASP A 57 -8.18 3.33 -14.40
C ASP A 57 -7.23 3.42 -13.21
N ASN A 58 -5.95 3.69 -13.53
CA ASN A 58 -4.89 4.23 -12.67
C ASN A 58 -4.43 3.32 -11.49
N SER A 59 -3.13 3.36 -11.17
CA SER A 59 -2.54 2.62 -10.03
C SER A 59 -3.23 2.94 -8.69
N THR A 60 -3.92 4.08 -8.61
CA THR A 60 -4.71 4.51 -7.46
C THR A 60 -6.01 3.72 -7.25
N ALA A 61 -6.43 2.85 -8.18
CA ALA A 61 -7.56 1.93 -7.97
C ALA A 61 -7.18 0.68 -7.17
N VAL A 62 -5.91 0.32 -7.13
CA VAL A 62 -5.45 -0.92 -6.50
C VAL A 62 -4.80 -0.62 -5.15
N ARG A 63 -5.13 -1.43 -4.15
CA ARG A 63 -4.42 -1.49 -2.87
C ARG A 63 -4.08 -2.93 -2.55
N PHE A 64 -2.94 -3.12 -1.88
CA PHE A 64 -2.59 -4.36 -1.24
C PHE A 64 -2.58 -4.16 0.26
N VAL A 65 -3.45 -4.85 0.98
CA VAL A 65 -3.59 -4.72 2.45
C VAL A 65 -3.99 -6.05 3.06
N ASP A 66 -3.54 -6.34 4.28
CA ASP A 66 -4.03 -7.49 5.04
C ASP A 66 -5.46 -7.19 5.54
N LEU A 67 -6.46 -7.78 4.90
CA LEU A 67 -7.87 -7.54 5.19
C LEU A 67 -8.42 -8.55 6.21
N ASN A 68 -7.79 -9.73 6.32
CA ASN A 68 -8.30 -10.83 7.14
C ASN A 68 -7.46 -11.11 8.40
N GLY A 69 -6.30 -10.48 8.53
CA GLY A 69 -5.36 -10.62 9.64
C GLY A 69 -4.51 -11.88 9.58
N ASP A 70 -4.25 -12.42 8.39
CA ASP A 70 -3.43 -13.63 8.21
C ASP A 70 -1.96 -13.35 7.87
N GLY A 71 -1.57 -12.07 7.83
CA GLY A 71 -0.23 -11.60 7.52
C GLY A 71 0.05 -11.46 6.02
N ARG A 72 -0.90 -11.81 5.15
CA ARG A 72 -0.76 -11.66 3.70
C ARG A 72 -1.68 -10.58 3.19
N ALA A 73 -1.18 -9.81 2.23
CA ALA A 73 -1.94 -8.76 1.61
C ALA A 73 -2.95 -9.30 0.59
N GLU A 74 -4.18 -8.86 0.73
CA GLU A 74 -5.25 -8.97 -0.25
C GLU A 74 -5.11 -7.93 -1.36
N TYR A 75 -5.51 -8.32 -2.57
CA TYR A 75 -5.70 -7.37 -3.66
C TYR A 75 -7.09 -6.73 -3.53
N LEU A 76 -7.12 -5.41 -3.37
CA LEU A 76 -8.34 -4.61 -3.38
C LEU A 76 -8.42 -3.77 -4.65
N TRP A 77 -9.61 -3.71 -5.24
CA TRP A 77 -9.93 -2.78 -6.31
C TRP A 77 -11.04 -1.82 -5.87
N LEU A 78 -10.77 -0.52 -5.99
CA LEU A 78 -11.68 0.56 -5.64
C LEU A 78 -12.26 1.22 -6.89
N ASP A 79 -13.58 1.40 -6.90
CA ASP A 79 -14.24 2.21 -7.91
C ASP A 79 -14.02 3.72 -7.70
N THR A 80 -14.63 4.57 -8.52
CA THR A 80 -14.49 6.03 -8.40
C THR A 80 -15.19 6.64 -7.18
N GLN A 81 -15.95 5.85 -6.42
CA GLN A 81 -16.80 6.25 -5.29
C GLN A 81 -16.47 5.48 -3.99
N GLY A 82 -15.32 4.80 -3.99
CA GLY A 82 -14.80 4.06 -2.84
C GLY A 82 -15.42 2.67 -2.63
N ALA A 83 -16.30 2.20 -3.51
CA ALA A 83 -16.77 0.82 -3.44
C ALA A 83 -15.59 -0.12 -3.71
N THR A 84 -15.43 -1.13 -2.86
CA THR A 84 -14.24 -1.97 -2.84
C THR A 84 -14.60 -3.40 -3.16
N THR A 85 -13.90 -3.98 -4.12
CA THR A 85 -13.92 -5.41 -4.45
C THR A 85 -12.64 -6.05 -3.94
N ALA A 86 -12.74 -7.12 -3.16
CA ALA A 86 -11.57 -7.84 -2.66
C ALA A 86 -11.30 -9.14 -3.43
N PHE A 87 -10.03 -9.52 -3.45
CA PHE A 87 -9.55 -10.81 -3.89
C PHE A 87 -8.65 -11.35 -2.78
N LEU A 88 -9.15 -12.36 -2.07
CA LEU A 88 -8.50 -12.99 -0.92
C LEU A 88 -7.21 -13.68 -1.36
N ASN A 89 -6.11 -13.42 -0.65
CA ASN A 89 -4.86 -14.11 -0.83
C ASN A 89 -4.92 -15.45 -0.09
N LEU A 90 -4.97 -16.56 -0.84
CA LEU A 90 -4.99 -17.92 -0.28
C LEU A 90 -3.58 -18.42 0.08
N GLY A 91 -2.56 -17.61 -0.17
CA GLY A 91 -1.15 -17.95 -0.09
C GLY A 91 -0.69 -18.92 -1.17
N SER A 92 0.52 -19.43 -0.98
CA SER A 92 1.15 -20.39 -1.87
C SER A 92 1.36 -21.74 -1.20
N THR A 93 1.25 -22.81 -1.98
CA THR A 93 1.81 -24.12 -1.59
C THR A 93 3.26 -24.29 -2.06
N GLN A 94 3.81 -23.29 -2.78
CA GLN A 94 5.15 -23.32 -3.33
C GLN A 94 6.17 -22.76 -2.32
N THR A 95 7.43 -23.14 -2.49
CA THR A 95 8.56 -22.67 -1.67
C THR A 95 9.67 -22.06 -2.55
N GLY A 96 10.65 -21.40 -1.91
CA GLY A 96 11.81 -20.81 -2.59
C GLY A 96 11.39 -19.71 -3.57
N ILE A 97 12.00 -19.67 -4.76
CA ILE A 97 11.74 -18.64 -5.79
C ILE A 97 10.28 -18.58 -6.29
N ASN A 98 9.45 -19.56 -5.92
CA ASN A 98 8.04 -19.62 -6.30
C ASN A 98 7.09 -19.30 -5.15
N ALA A 99 7.57 -18.97 -3.94
CA ALA A 99 6.72 -18.76 -2.77
C ALA A 99 5.68 -17.62 -2.94
N GLY A 100 5.97 -16.63 -3.78
CA GLY A 100 5.03 -15.55 -4.14
C GLY A 100 3.98 -15.93 -5.19
N GLN A 101 3.93 -17.18 -5.64
CA GLN A 101 2.82 -17.68 -6.47
C GLN A 101 1.61 -17.97 -5.59
N VAL A 102 0.83 -16.95 -5.30
CA VAL A 102 -0.35 -17.09 -4.44
C VAL A 102 -1.63 -17.37 -5.20
N GLY A 103 -2.52 -18.15 -4.58
CA GLY A 103 -3.87 -18.35 -5.07
C GLY A 103 -4.76 -17.16 -4.72
N TRP A 104 -5.64 -16.77 -5.64
CA TRP A 104 -6.59 -15.67 -5.43
C TRP A 104 -8.03 -16.17 -5.44
N LEU A 105 -8.81 -15.76 -4.44
CA LEU A 105 -10.24 -15.99 -4.40
C LEU A 105 -10.97 -14.65 -4.49
N HIS A 106 -11.76 -14.46 -5.54
CA HIS A 106 -12.62 -13.29 -5.64
C HIS A 106 -13.71 -13.30 -4.56
N SER A 107 -13.69 -12.27 -3.73
CA SER A 107 -14.55 -12.10 -2.56
C SER A 107 -15.79 -11.25 -2.86
N GLY A 108 -15.86 -10.65 -4.05
CA GLY A 108 -16.93 -9.72 -4.41
C GLY A 108 -16.75 -8.34 -3.78
N ILE A 109 -17.83 -7.55 -3.79
CA ILE A 109 -17.86 -6.21 -3.20
C ILE A 109 -17.94 -6.35 -1.68
N ILE A 110 -16.91 -5.87 -0.99
CA ILE A 110 -16.75 -5.94 0.47
C ILE A 110 -17.13 -4.62 1.14
N ALA A 111 -17.10 -3.51 0.40
CA ALA A 111 -17.62 -2.21 0.83
C ALA A 111 -18.42 -1.60 -0.32
N ALA A 112 -19.63 -1.13 -0.04
CA ALA A 112 -20.49 -0.50 -1.06
C ALA A 112 -19.99 0.88 -1.51
N GLY A 113 -19.02 1.45 -0.79
CA GLY A 113 -18.54 2.80 -0.97
C GLY A 113 -19.36 3.80 -0.17
N ILE A 114 -18.71 4.91 0.16
CA ILE A 114 -19.28 6.02 0.95
C ILE A 114 -19.52 7.27 0.09
N GLY A 115 -19.33 7.17 -1.23
CA GLY A 115 -19.41 8.31 -2.15
C GLY A 115 -18.14 9.16 -2.19
N ALA A 116 -17.10 8.78 -1.44
CA ALA A 116 -15.80 9.44 -1.47
C ALA A 116 -15.02 9.03 -2.73
N PRO A 117 -14.26 9.95 -3.36
CA PRO A 117 -13.34 9.57 -4.42
C PRO A 117 -12.25 8.63 -3.88
N ARG A 118 -11.84 7.64 -4.69
CA ARG A 118 -10.88 6.59 -4.26
C ARG A 118 -9.55 7.08 -3.67
N HIS A 119 -9.09 8.27 -4.02
CA HIS A 119 -7.84 8.82 -3.49
C HIS A 119 -7.98 9.33 -2.05
N GLN A 120 -9.21 9.50 -1.56
CA GLN A 120 -9.54 9.81 -0.17
C GLN A 120 -9.80 8.54 0.65
N VAL A 121 -9.84 7.36 0.02
CA VAL A 121 -10.05 6.09 0.70
C VAL A 121 -8.72 5.44 1.01
N HIS A 122 -8.51 5.15 2.29
CA HIS A 122 -7.32 4.49 2.81
C HIS A 122 -7.72 3.21 3.56
N PHE A 123 -6.75 2.30 3.66
CA PHE A 123 -6.88 1.06 4.41
C PHE A 123 -5.68 0.93 5.33
N ALA A 124 -5.93 0.78 6.62
CA ALA A 124 -4.89 0.62 7.64
C ALA A 124 -5.51 0.06 8.91
N ASP A 125 -4.76 -0.73 9.67
CA ASP A 125 -5.21 -1.21 10.98
C ASP A 125 -5.11 -0.08 12.00
N ILE A 126 -6.25 0.49 12.42
CA ILE A 126 -6.28 1.59 13.39
C ILE A 126 -6.47 1.07 14.83
N ASN A 127 -7.02 -0.14 14.99
CA ASN A 127 -7.41 -0.68 16.30
C ASN A 127 -6.41 -1.72 16.86
N GLY A 128 -5.47 -2.20 16.04
CA GLY A 128 -4.41 -3.15 16.37
C GLY A 128 -4.87 -4.61 16.36
N ASP A 129 -5.94 -4.96 15.64
CA ASP A 129 -6.45 -6.33 15.53
C ASP A 129 -5.87 -7.13 14.35
N SER A 130 -4.87 -6.56 13.68
CA SER A 130 -4.17 -7.03 12.48
C SER A 130 -4.99 -6.98 11.19
N ARG A 131 -6.18 -6.36 11.19
CA ARG A 131 -7.01 -6.23 9.98
C ARG A 131 -7.08 -4.78 9.55
N ALA A 132 -6.91 -4.54 8.25
CA ALA A 132 -7.06 -3.21 7.72
C ALA A 132 -8.52 -2.71 7.85
N ASP A 133 -8.66 -1.53 8.45
CA ASP A 133 -9.90 -0.78 8.56
C ASP A 133 -10.14 0.09 7.32
N TYR A 134 -11.38 0.51 7.08
CA TYR A 134 -11.73 1.39 5.96
C TYR A 134 -11.76 2.84 6.46
N LEU A 135 -10.96 3.71 5.85
CA LEU A 135 -10.79 5.10 6.27
C LEU A 135 -11.19 6.07 5.15
N TRP A 136 -11.90 7.12 5.52
CA TRP A 136 -12.20 8.26 4.66
C TRP A 136 -11.42 9.49 5.14
N VAL A 137 -10.40 9.87 4.38
CA VAL A 137 -9.66 11.11 4.57
C VAL A 137 -10.36 12.25 3.82
N HIS A 138 -10.83 13.25 4.55
CA HIS A 138 -11.42 14.45 3.98
C HIS A 138 -10.37 15.40 3.43
N ASP A 139 -10.79 16.37 2.61
CA ASP A 139 -9.89 17.35 2.00
C ASP A 139 -9.11 18.20 3.02
N ASP A 140 -9.64 18.37 4.24
CA ASP A 140 -9.01 19.07 5.36
C ASP A 140 -8.13 18.17 6.25
N GLY A 141 -7.98 16.90 5.87
CA GLY A 141 -7.18 15.90 6.57
C GLY A 141 -7.85 15.29 7.80
N SER A 142 -9.12 15.63 8.09
CA SER A 142 -9.91 14.87 9.05
C SER A 142 -10.26 13.48 8.52
N VAL A 143 -10.57 12.53 9.41
CA VAL A 143 -10.69 11.11 9.06
C VAL A 143 -11.90 10.49 9.73
N ASP A 144 -12.81 9.91 8.94
CA ASP A 144 -13.83 8.98 9.42
C ASP A 144 -13.39 7.54 9.21
N ALA A 145 -13.76 6.63 10.11
CA ALA A 145 -13.35 5.24 10.07
C ALA A 145 -14.51 4.24 10.20
N TRP A 146 -14.31 3.07 9.60
CA TRP A 146 -15.12 1.88 9.78
C TRP A 146 -14.20 0.72 10.15
N LEU A 147 -14.39 0.16 11.34
CA LEU A 147 -13.62 -0.98 11.79
C LEU A 147 -14.01 -2.25 11.04
N ASN A 148 -13.00 -3.05 10.70
CA ASN A 148 -13.17 -4.34 10.07
C ASN A 148 -13.40 -5.44 11.12
N LEU A 149 -14.67 -5.78 11.37
CA LEU A 149 -15.00 -6.85 12.33
C LEU A 149 -14.79 -8.28 11.76
N GLY A 150 -14.24 -8.39 10.54
CA GLY A 150 -14.12 -9.63 9.78
C GLY A 150 -15.44 -10.12 9.22
N GLY A 151 -15.42 -11.33 8.68
CA GLY A 151 -16.60 -12.04 8.18
C GLY A 151 -17.18 -13.02 9.20
N PRO A 152 -18.31 -13.70 8.85
CA PRO A 152 -18.95 -14.68 9.72
C PRO A 152 -18.10 -15.94 9.98
N ASP A 153 -17.08 -16.19 9.15
CA ASP A 153 -16.09 -17.25 9.31
C ASP A 153 -14.73 -16.79 8.76
N ASN A 154 -13.64 -17.51 9.12
CA ASN A 154 -12.29 -17.31 8.57
C ASN A 154 -12.10 -18.07 7.23
N GLY A 155 -13.18 -18.35 6.50
CA GLY A 155 -13.19 -19.16 5.29
C GLY A 155 -13.42 -18.33 4.03
N PRO A 156 -13.78 -18.93 2.89
CA PRO A 156 -14.09 -18.20 1.65
C PRO A 156 -15.30 -17.24 1.76
N ASN A 157 -16.08 -17.29 2.86
CA ASN A 157 -17.11 -16.30 3.17
C ASN A 157 -16.59 -15.13 4.03
N ALA A 158 -15.34 -15.18 4.51
CA ALA A 158 -14.65 -14.09 5.21
C ALA A 158 -14.67 -12.77 4.41
N ALA A 159 -14.79 -12.89 3.10
CA ALA A 159 -15.10 -11.84 2.13
C ALA A 159 -16.21 -10.87 2.54
N LYS A 160 -17.19 -11.28 3.35
CA LYS A 160 -18.25 -10.39 3.83
C LYS A 160 -17.79 -9.64 5.06
N VAL A 161 -16.89 -8.68 4.85
CA VAL A 161 -16.42 -7.79 5.92
C VAL A 161 -17.62 -7.06 6.54
N ILE A 162 -17.73 -7.13 7.85
CA ILE A 162 -18.68 -6.34 8.62
C ILE A 162 -17.99 -5.05 9.04
N TRP A 163 -18.43 -3.94 8.44
CA TRP A 163 -17.91 -2.60 8.71
C TRP A 163 -18.66 -1.92 9.86
N GLN A 164 -17.95 -1.60 10.94
CA GLN A 164 -18.50 -0.86 12.06
C GLN A 164 -18.08 0.62 12.02
N HIS A 165 -19.02 1.50 11.67
CA HIS A 165 -18.80 2.94 11.65
C HIS A 165 -18.41 3.49 13.03
N GLN A 166 -17.28 4.19 13.10
CA GLN A 166 -16.79 4.87 14.31
C GLN A 166 -17.06 6.37 14.29
N GLY A 167 -17.34 6.95 13.12
CA GLY A 167 -17.33 8.40 12.92
C GLY A 167 -15.91 8.95 12.79
N GLN A 168 -15.74 10.22 13.12
CA GLN A 168 -14.48 10.94 12.96
C GLN A 168 -13.47 10.52 14.03
N ILE A 169 -12.41 9.82 13.62
CA ILE A 169 -11.30 9.39 14.48
C ILE A 169 -10.17 10.41 14.56
N ALA A 170 -10.08 11.35 13.61
CA ALA A 170 -9.07 12.42 13.61
C ALA A 170 -9.66 13.72 13.05
N SER A 171 -9.37 14.86 13.69
CA SER A 171 -9.79 16.18 13.21
C SER A 171 -8.89 16.78 12.14
N GLY A 172 -7.80 16.09 11.78
CA GLY A 172 -6.76 16.62 10.90
C GLY A 172 -5.87 17.66 11.58
N ILE A 173 -4.89 18.15 10.83
CA ILE A 173 -3.84 19.07 11.32
C ILE A 173 -3.91 20.46 10.68
N GLY A 174 -5.05 20.79 10.08
CA GLY A 174 -5.24 22.04 9.33
C GLY A 174 -4.48 22.09 8.00
N LYS A 175 -4.15 20.91 7.43
CA LYS A 175 -3.47 20.76 6.14
C LYS A 175 -4.29 19.86 5.22
N SER A 176 -4.00 19.92 3.91
CA SER A 176 -4.74 19.12 2.92
C SER A 176 -4.65 17.63 3.20
N GLY A 177 -5.78 16.93 3.09
CA GLY A 177 -5.91 15.48 3.19
C GLY A 177 -5.07 14.69 2.19
N THR A 178 -4.67 15.29 1.07
CA THR A 178 -3.81 14.66 0.05
C THR A 178 -2.45 14.21 0.60
N GLY A 179 -1.96 14.86 1.67
CA GLY A 179 -0.72 14.49 2.36
C GLY A 179 -0.89 13.39 3.41
N VAL A 180 -2.11 12.97 3.75
CA VAL A 180 -2.36 12.00 4.81
C VAL A 180 -1.94 10.60 4.37
N ARG A 181 -1.23 9.89 5.24
CA ARG A 181 -0.87 8.47 5.11
C ARG A 181 -1.06 7.79 6.47
N PHE A 182 -1.14 6.46 6.43
CA PHE A 182 -1.22 5.63 7.62
C PHE A 182 -0.21 4.50 7.49
N ALA A 183 0.58 4.30 8.55
CA ALA A 183 1.55 3.21 8.65
C ALA A 183 1.95 3.04 10.12
N ASP A 184 2.27 1.83 10.55
CA ASP A 184 2.81 1.57 11.89
C ASP A 184 4.30 1.93 11.92
N LEU A 185 4.66 3.01 12.61
CA LEU A 185 6.04 3.48 12.75
C LEU A 185 6.72 2.96 14.01
N ASN A 186 5.98 2.56 15.04
CA ASN A 186 6.54 2.19 16.34
C ASN A 186 6.60 0.65 16.55
N GLY A 187 5.89 -0.11 15.73
CA GLY A 187 5.80 -1.57 15.73
C GLY A 187 4.78 -2.10 16.74
N ASP A 188 3.75 -1.32 17.09
CA ASP A 188 2.73 -1.74 18.07
C ASP A 188 1.48 -2.38 17.44
N GLY A 189 1.47 -2.50 16.11
CA GLY A 189 0.40 -3.07 15.30
C GLY A 189 -0.67 -2.06 14.88
N ARG A 190 -0.62 -0.81 15.37
CA ARG A 190 -1.58 0.24 14.99
C ARG A 190 -0.92 1.23 14.06
N ALA A 191 -1.65 1.63 13.04
CA ALA A 191 -1.18 2.63 12.11
C ALA A 191 -1.27 4.04 12.72
N GLU A 192 -0.21 4.80 12.52
CA GLU A 192 -0.14 6.22 12.84
C GLU A 192 -0.88 7.11 11.85
N TYR A 193 -1.29 8.29 12.29
CA TYR A 193 -1.68 9.38 11.39
C TYR A 193 -0.42 10.14 10.98
N LEU A 194 -0.14 10.13 9.69
CA LEU A 194 1.04 10.74 9.09
C LEU A 194 0.61 11.81 8.11
N TRP A 195 1.34 12.91 8.05
CA TRP A 195 1.16 13.93 7.03
C TRP A 195 2.50 14.21 6.33
N ILE A 196 2.52 13.98 5.01
CA ILE A 196 3.71 14.12 4.15
C ILE A 196 3.59 15.42 3.35
N ASP A 197 4.58 16.29 3.49
CA ASP A 197 4.71 17.55 2.74
C ASP A 197 5.11 17.30 1.28
N GLU A 198 4.98 18.31 0.42
CA GLU A 198 5.26 18.15 -1.02
C GLU A 198 6.69 17.69 -1.30
N ASP A 199 7.64 18.05 -0.43
CA ASP A 199 9.05 17.67 -0.48
C ASP A 199 9.36 16.31 0.20
N GLY A 200 8.34 15.60 0.69
CA GLY A 200 8.49 14.32 1.38
C GLY A 200 8.79 14.40 2.88
N ALA A 201 8.89 15.61 3.47
CA ALA A 201 8.99 15.74 4.92
C ALA A 201 7.73 15.16 5.61
N MET A 202 7.90 14.38 6.68
CA MET A 202 6.81 13.65 7.31
C MET A 202 6.60 14.11 8.75
N THR A 203 5.37 14.53 9.06
CA THR A 203 4.90 14.81 10.43
C THR A 203 4.09 13.63 10.92
N ALA A 204 4.35 13.14 12.14
CA ALA A 204 3.66 11.98 12.71
C ALA A 204 2.86 12.32 13.97
N TYR A 205 1.76 11.57 14.14
CA TYR A 205 0.91 11.56 15.32
C TYR A 205 0.71 10.10 15.72
N LEU A 206 1.21 9.75 16.90
CA LEU A 206 1.20 8.38 17.40
C LEU A 206 -0.22 7.93 17.76
N ASN A 207 -0.60 6.73 17.33
CA ASN A 207 -1.88 6.12 17.67
C ASN A 207 -1.80 5.50 19.07
N LEU A 208 -2.48 6.11 20.05
CA LEU A 208 -2.52 5.60 21.43
C LEU A 208 -3.60 4.51 21.64
N GLY A 209 -4.36 4.19 20.60
CA GLY A 209 -5.53 3.33 20.64
C GLY A 209 -6.80 4.06 21.04
N THR A 210 -7.85 3.27 21.26
CA THR A 210 -9.19 3.79 21.62
C THR A 210 -9.15 4.51 22.97
N THR A 211 -9.71 5.71 23.01
CA THR A 211 -9.86 6.50 24.22
C THR A 211 -10.91 5.90 25.17
N ASP A 212 -10.93 6.35 26.42
CA ASP A 212 -11.83 5.85 27.46
C ASP A 212 -13.33 5.94 27.13
N ASP A 213 -13.70 6.79 26.15
CA ASP A 213 -15.08 6.91 25.66
C ASP A 213 -15.47 5.84 24.62
N GLY A 214 -14.53 4.98 24.21
CA GLY A 214 -14.76 3.88 23.28
C GLY A 214 -15.05 4.31 21.84
N ALA A 215 -14.91 5.60 21.50
CA ALA A 215 -15.36 6.17 20.24
C ALA A 215 -14.26 6.92 19.46
N HIS A 216 -13.23 7.41 20.14
CA HIS A 216 -12.14 8.16 19.49
C HIS A 216 -10.79 7.44 19.62
N ILE A 217 -9.84 7.86 18.80
CA ILE A 217 -8.45 7.43 18.86
C ILE A 217 -7.61 8.54 19.49
N GLY A 218 -6.75 8.19 20.44
CA GLY A 218 -5.81 9.14 21.02
C GLY A 218 -4.64 9.40 20.08
N TRP A 219 -4.42 10.65 19.68
CA TRP A 219 -3.31 11.04 18.81
C TRP A 219 -2.25 11.85 19.56
N LEU A 220 -1.05 11.32 19.71
CA LEU A 220 0.06 12.01 20.37
C LEU A 220 1.00 12.66 19.35
N PRO A 221 1.09 14.00 19.25
CA PRO A 221 1.95 14.66 18.27
C PRO A 221 3.43 14.35 18.51
N GLN A 222 4.14 13.99 17.44
CA GLN A 222 5.58 13.68 17.45
C GLN A 222 6.40 14.76 16.74
N GLY A 223 5.73 15.60 15.94
CA GLY A 223 6.37 16.59 15.10
C GLY A 223 6.90 15.98 13.81
N VAL A 224 7.89 16.64 13.20
CA VAL A 224 8.53 16.17 11.97
C VAL A 224 9.49 15.02 12.31
N VAL A 225 9.17 13.82 11.82
CA VAL A 225 9.93 12.59 12.05
C VAL A 225 10.80 12.20 10.86
N ALA A 226 10.55 12.73 9.66
CA ALA A 226 11.43 12.62 8.51
C ALA A 226 11.56 13.96 7.80
N THR A 227 12.76 14.34 7.36
CA THR A 227 13.00 15.65 6.73
C THR A 227 12.86 15.64 5.20
N GLY A 228 12.44 14.52 4.59
CA GLY A 228 12.35 14.40 3.14
C GLY A 228 13.73 14.39 2.45
N PRO A 229 14.60 13.40 2.71
CA PRO A 229 16.00 13.46 2.31
C PRO A 229 16.25 13.31 0.80
N VAL A 230 15.22 13.24 -0.04
CA VAL A 230 15.35 12.73 -1.42
C VAL A 230 15.18 13.84 -2.44
N GLU A 231 16.27 14.18 -3.12
CA GLU A 231 16.27 15.13 -4.23
C GLU A 231 15.33 14.64 -5.35
N GLY A 232 14.25 15.38 -5.62
CA GLY A 232 13.29 15.07 -6.67
C GLY A 232 12.15 14.13 -6.27
N ALA A 233 12.09 13.68 -5.02
CA ALA A 233 10.89 13.01 -4.52
C ALA A 233 9.76 14.02 -4.27
N THR A 234 8.53 13.54 -4.44
CA THR A 234 7.32 14.24 -4.01
C THR A 234 6.55 13.31 -3.08
N ARG A 235 5.60 13.83 -2.29
CA ARG A 235 4.72 13.01 -1.44
C ARG A 235 4.03 11.84 -2.16
N ASP A 236 3.78 11.97 -3.46
CA ASP A 236 3.10 10.94 -4.27
C ASP A 236 3.98 9.73 -4.54
N ASN A 237 5.29 9.89 -4.33
CA ASN A 237 6.31 8.88 -4.57
C ASN A 237 6.95 8.36 -3.28
N ILE A 238 6.45 8.81 -2.13
CA ILE A 238 6.85 8.27 -0.83
C ILE A 238 5.98 7.05 -0.53
N ILE A 239 6.65 5.95 -0.20
CA ILE A 239 6.01 4.70 0.20
C ILE A 239 6.45 4.40 1.63
N LEU A 240 5.51 3.92 2.44
CA LEU A 240 5.75 3.44 3.79
C LEU A 240 5.41 1.96 3.82
N ALA A 241 6.39 1.12 4.13
CA ALA A 241 6.25 -0.34 4.11
C ALA A 241 7.33 -0.99 4.97
N ASP A 242 7.01 -2.09 5.63
CA ASP A 242 8.00 -2.89 6.36
C ASP A 242 8.81 -3.75 5.38
N VAL A 243 10.02 -3.32 5.03
CA VAL A 243 10.85 -4.01 4.04
C VAL A 243 11.74 -5.06 4.70
N ASN A 244 12.06 -4.86 5.98
CA ASN A 244 13.01 -5.70 6.71
C ASN A 244 12.33 -6.75 7.62
N GLY A 245 11.02 -6.64 7.83
CA GLY A 245 10.19 -7.53 8.64
C GLY A 245 10.29 -7.29 10.15
N ASP A 246 10.62 -6.08 10.57
CA ASP A 246 10.75 -5.73 12.00
C ASP A 246 9.45 -5.21 12.64
N GLY A 247 8.37 -5.18 11.87
CA GLY A 247 7.05 -4.69 12.27
C GLY A 247 6.89 -3.18 12.12
N ARG A 248 7.91 -2.45 11.66
CA ARG A 248 7.87 -0.99 11.50
C ARG A 248 7.92 -0.64 10.03
N ALA A 249 7.11 0.33 9.66
CA ALA A 249 7.16 0.89 8.33
C ALA A 249 8.46 1.67 8.12
N ASP A 250 9.16 1.29 7.05
CA ASP A 250 10.33 1.98 6.53
C ASP A 250 9.91 3.12 5.60
N TYR A 251 10.82 4.06 5.36
CA TYR A 251 10.60 5.18 4.45
C TYR A 251 11.27 4.87 3.12
N LEU A 252 10.49 4.91 2.03
CA LEU A 252 10.98 4.67 0.69
C LEU A 252 10.62 5.82 -0.25
N SER A 253 11.45 6.03 -1.27
CA SER A 253 11.10 6.90 -2.39
C SER A 253 11.20 6.14 -3.71
N ALA A 254 10.15 6.20 -4.52
CA ALA A 254 10.10 5.60 -5.85
C ALA A 254 10.23 6.69 -6.94
N SER A 255 11.31 6.69 -7.70
CA SER A 255 11.58 7.74 -8.69
C SER A 255 10.48 7.82 -9.76
N VAL A 256 9.98 9.03 -10.01
CA VAL A 256 9.22 9.36 -11.22
C VAL A 256 10.15 9.70 -12.37
N TRP A 257 9.64 9.54 -13.59
CA TRP A 257 10.34 9.98 -14.79
C TRP A 257 10.63 11.48 -14.73
N VAL A 258 11.87 11.87 -14.48
CA VAL A 258 12.28 13.28 -14.60
C VAL A 258 12.93 13.47 -15.97
N ALA A 259 12.25 14.19 -16.86
CA ALA A 259 12.84 14.64 -18.11
C ALA A 259 13.78 15.82 -17.83
N LEU A 260 15.09 15.64 -18.05
CA LEU A 260 16.06 16.71 -17.88
C LEU A 260 15.84 17.79 -18.95
N ARG A 261 15.50 19.02 -18.52
CA ARG A 261 15.59 20.20 -19.38
C ARG A 261 17.03 20.68 -19.43
N ILE A 262 17.63 20.60 -20.62
CA ILE A 262 18.92 21.24 -20.90
C ILE A 262 18.63 22.39 -21.87
N GLY A 263 18.43 23.59 -21.32
CA GLY A 263 17.99 24.76 -22.09
C GLY A 263 16.61 24.57 -22.70
N ALA A 264 16.47 24.81 -24.02
CA ALA A 264 15.20 24.65 -24.75
C ALA A 264 14.89 23.21 -25.17
N TYR A 265 15.83 22.27 -24.97
CA TYR A 265 15.66 20.86 -25.34
C TYR A 265 15.22 20.03 -24.14
N ILE A 266 14.17 19.24 -24.36
CA ILE A 266 13.82 18.10 -23.51
C ILE A 266 14.67 16.94 -24.01
N VAL A 267 15.59 16.46 -23.17
CA VAL A 267 16.44 15.32 -23.51
C VAL A 267 15.81 14.05 -22.94
N CYS A 268 15.08 13.31 -23.77
CA CYS A 268 14.76 11.91 -23.50
C CYS A 268 15.96 11.06 -23.97
N SER A 269 17.04 11.02 -23.19
CA SER A 269 18.21 10.17 -23.51
C SER A 269 18.11 8.85 -22.77
N ALA A 270 18.40 7.74 -23.46
CA ALA A 270 18.50 6.39 -22.91
C ALA A 270 19.72 6.18 -21.99
N VAL A 271 20.17 7.22 -21.30
CA VAL A 271 21.20 7.15 -20.25
C VAL A 271 20.49 7.25 -18.90
N THR A 272 20.10 6.06 -18.41
CA THR A 272 19.86 5.69 -17.00
C THR A 272 19.04 6.65 -16.13
N HIS A 273 17.72 6.68 -16.26
CA HIS A 273 16.80 6.84 -15.11
C HIS A 273 15.52 6.07 -15.42
N THR A 274 15.59 4.78 -15.11
CA THR A 274 14.46 3.83 -15.11
C THR A 274 13.43 4.32 -14.11
N GLY A 275 12.19 4.59 -14.55
CA GLY A 275 11.12 4.80 -13.58
C GLY A 275 11.01 3.59 -12.63
N GLY A 276 10.61 3.87 -11.38
CA GLY A 276 10.46 2.86 -10.33
C GLY A 276 11.76 2.48 -9.61
N VAL A 277 12.84 3.26 -9.73
CA VAL A 277 14.01 3.13 -8.83
C VAL A 277 13.56 3.42 -7.41
N VAL A 278 13.94 2.55 -6.45
CA VAL A 278 13.55 2.69 -5.06
C VAL A 278 14.78 2.91 -4.19
N GLU A 279 14.76 4.00 -3.43
CA GLU A 279 15.72 4.31 -2.37
C GLU A 279 15.08 4.09 -1.00
N LEU A 280 15.84 3.53 -0.05
CA LEU A 280 15.34 3.05 1.25
C LEU A 280 16.03 3.74 2.43
N TRP A 281 15.23 4.04 3.45
CA TRP A 281 15.66 4.39 4.81
C TRP A 281 14.94 3.47 5.80
N LEU A 282 15.72 2.65 6.51
CA LEU A 282 15.17 1.76 7.53
C LEU A 282 14.78 2.52 8.79
N ASN A 283 13.63 2.17 9.37
CA ASN A 283 13.16 2.70 10.64
C ASN A 283 13.84 1.98 11.81
N GLY A 284 14.79 2.64 12.45
CA GLY A 284 15.52 2.12 13.60
C GLY A 284 14.78 2.16 14.93
N GLY A 285 13.56 2.69 14.98
CA GLY A 285 12.87 3.04 16.21
C GLY A 285 13.43 4.26 16.93
N GLY A 286 12.98 4.42 18.16
CA GLY A 286 13.46 5.46 19.08
C GLY A 286 14.30 4.87 20.21
N PRO A 287 15.06 5.70 20.95
CA PRO A 287 15.88 5.24 22.07
C PRO A 287 15.08 4.57 23.22
N ASP A 288 13.76 4.71 23.22
CA ASP A 288 12.84 4.14 24.21
C ASP A 288 11.69 3.43 23.49
N ASP A 289 11.93 2.33 22.77
CA ASP A 289 10.98 1.49 21.99
C ASP A 289 9.73 0.98 22.75
N GLY A 290 9.00 1.87 23.41
CA GLY A 290 7.74 1.63 24.09
C GLY A 290 6.56 2.14 23.27
N PRO A 291 5.33 1.88 23.73
CA PRO A 291 4.08 2.16 23.01
C PRO A 291 3.81 3.66 22.77
N ASN A 292 4.73 4.54 23.17
CA ASN A 292 4.65 5.99 23.03
C ASN A 292 5.82 6.62 22.25
N ALA A 293 6.73 5.82 21.69
CA ALA A 293 7.95 6.33 21.09
C ALA A 293 7.81 6.51 19.57
N ALA A 294 7.60 7.74 19.14
CA ALA A 294 7.77 8.11 17.73
C ALA A 294 8.82 9.21 17.56
N LYS A 295 10.00 8.96 18.14
CA LYS A 295 11.26 9.54 17.66
C LYS A 295 11.94 8.53 16.76
N VAL A 296 11.59 8.55 15.48
CA VAL A 296 12.17 7.64 14.50
C VAL A 296 13.62 8.00 14.17
N VAL A 297 14.50 7.01 14.17
CA VAL A 297 15.86 7.13 13.65
C VAL A 297 15.95 6.44 12.29
N TRP A 298 16.26 7.20 11.24
CA TRP A 298 16.33 6.67 9.86
C TRP A 298 17.75 6.24 9.47
N TYR A 299 17.90 5.01 9.00
CA TYR A 299 19.16 4.48 8.47
C TYR A 299 19.10 4.34 6.95
N HIS A 300 19.76 5.26 6.24
CA HIS A 300 19.84 5.24 4.78
C HIS A 300 20.56 3.98 4.26
N GLN A 301 19.89 3.24 3.37
CA GLN A 301 20.43 2.03 2.73
C GLN A 301 20.85 2.26 1.27
N GLY A 302 20.48 3.40 0.68
CA GLY A 302 20.67 3.67 -0.75
C GLY A 302 19.61 2.98 -1.61
N ILE A 303 19.95 2.80 -2.89
CA ILE A 303 19.05 2.22 -3.89
C ILE A 303 18.93 0.71 -3.67
N ILE A 304 17.71 0.25 -3.39
CA ILE A 304 17.36 -1.17 -3.22
C ILE A 304 16.70 -1.76 -4.48
N ALA A 305 16.14 -0.91 -5.35
CA ALA A 305 15.59 -1.34 -6.61
C ALA A 305 16.02 -0.42 -7.75
N ASN A 306 16.51 -0.99 -8.85
CA ASN A 306 16.88 -0.21 -10.05
C ASN A 306 15.67 0.14 -10.93
N GLY A 307 14.46 -0.19 -10.49
CA GLY A 307 13.24 0.00 -11.25
C GLY A 307 13.08 -0.96 -12.43
N VAL A 308 11.83 -1.12 -12.85
CA VAL A 308 11.41 -2.03 -13.93
C VAL A 308 10.82 -1.28 -15.12
N GLY A 309 11.08 0.04 -15.19
CA GLY A 309 10.56 0.91 -16.25
C GLY A 309 9.12 1.36 -16.04
N THR A 310 8.56 1.15 -14.84
CA THR A 310 7.24 1.66 -14.43
C THR A 310 7.36 3.07 -13.85
N SER A 311 6.27 3.83 -13.76
CA SER A 311 6.32 5.09 -13.00
C SER A 311 6.46 4.78 -11.51
N GLY A 312 7.14 5.64 -10.72
CA GLY A 312 7.15 5.52 -9.26
C GLY A 312 5.75 5.42 -8.65
N MET A 313 4.75 6.08 -9.26
CA MET A 313 3.33 5.99 -8.85
C MET A 313 2.70 4.60 -9.03
N GLY A 314 3.31 3.73 -9.83
CA GLY A 314 2.90 2.33 -10.00
C GLY A 314 3.60 1.38 -9.03
N VAL A 315 4.59 1.85 -8.28
CA VAL A 315 5.31 1.04 -7.30
C VAL A 315 4.49 0.93 -6.02
N GLN A 316 4.26 -0.30 -5.57
CA GLN A 316 3.66 -0.60 -4.27
C GLN A 316 4.52 -1.64 -3.55
N PHE A 317 4.34 -1.75 -2.24
CA PHE A 317 4.99 -2.74 -1.40
C PHE A 317 3.94 -3.44 -0.55
N ALA A 318 3.94 -4.78 -0.55
CA ALA A 318 3.05 -5.57 0.28
C ALA A 318 3.59 -6.99 0.48
N ASP A 319 3.31 -7.59 1.63
CA ASP A 319 3.68 -8.98 1.91
C ASP A 319 2.64 -9.91 1.27
N LEU A 320 2.97 -10.50 0.13
CA LEU A 320 2.12 -11.46 -0.55
C LEU A 320 2.28 -12.87 0.03
N ASN A 321 3.47 -13.18 0.56
CA ASN A 321 3.87 -14.55 0.87
C ASN A 321 3.69 -14.92 2.36
N GLY A 322 3.53 -13.92 3.22
CA GLY A 322 3.30 -14.03 4.66
C GLY A 322 4.59 -14.24 5.46
N ASP A 323 5.76 -13.82 4.95
CA ASP A 323 7.05 -13.94 5.67
C ASP A 323 7.37 -12.71 6.54
N GLY A 324 6.44 -11.75 6.61
CA GLY A 324 6.57 -10.50 7.35
C GLY A 324 7.31 -9.41 6.57
N ARG A 325 7.82 -9.68 5.36
CA ARG A 325 8.53 -8.69 4.55
C ARG A 325 7.71 -8.33 3.32
N THR A 326 7.78 -7.06 2.94
CA THR A 326 7.06 -6.60 1.76
C THR A 326 7.80 -6.88 0.45
N GLU A 327 7.05 -7.30 -0.57
CA GLU A 327 7.53 -7.44 -1.94
C GLU A 327 7.47 -6.14 -2.72
N TYR A 328 8.40 -5.93 -3.65
CA TYR A 328 8.29 -4.89 -4.67
C TYR A 328 7.21 -5.28 -5.69
N LEU A 329 6.21 -4.42 -5.85
CA LEU A 329 5.12 -4.58 -6.80
C LEU A 329 5.13 -3.46 -7.84
N ASP A 330 4.93 -3.82 -9.11
CA ASP A 330 4.62 -2.89 -10.20
C ASP A 330 3.17 -3.07 -10.62
N VAL A 331 2.35 -2.07 -10.31
CA VAL A 331 0.94 -1.99 -10.71
C VAL A 331 0.85 -1.18 -12.01
N ASN A 332 0.49 -1.88 -13.08
CA ASN A 332 0.28 -1.26 -14.38
C ASN A 332 -0.87 -0.25 -14.32
N TYR A 333 -0.58 0.99 -14.69
CA TYR A 333 -1.53 2.11 -14.61
C TYR A 333 -2.75 1.96 -15.53
N GLU A 334 -2.62 1.22 -16.64
CA GLU A 334 -3.75 0.99 -17.56
C GLU A 334 -4.54 -0.20 -17.10
N THR A 335 -3.89 -1.34 -16.87
CA THR A 335 -4.61 -2.61 -16.75
C THR A 335 -4.84 -3.05 -15.31
N SER A 336 -4.30 -2.35 -14.31
CA SER A 336 -4.25 -2.81 -12.91
C SER A 336 -3.56 -4.18 -12.75
N ALA A 337 -2.76 -4.58 -13.75
CA ALA A 337 -2.00 -5.82 -13.68
C ALA A 337 -0.78 -5.61 -12.79
N VAL A 338 -0.48 -6.58 -11.95
CA VAL A 338 0.58 -6.48 -10.96
C VAL A 338 1.71 -7.44 -11.31
N ASN A 339 2.93 -6.94 -11.35
CA ASN A 339 4.12 -7.76 -11.34
C ASN A 339 4.69 -7.72 -9.92
N ALA A 340 5.08 -8.87 -9.37
CA ALA A 340 5.71 -8.94 -8.05
C ALA A 340 7.13 -9.49 -8.17
N TRP A 341 8.04 -8.97 -7.34
CA TRP A 341 9.39 -9.48 -7.18
C TRP A 341 9.64 -9.80 -5.71
N LEU A 342 9.86 -11.10 -5.45
CA LEU A 342 10.14 -11.63 -4.13
C LEU A 342 11.56 -11.27 -3.69
N TYR A 343 11.70 -10.96 -2.40
CA TYR A 343 12.99 -10.96 -1.74
C TYR A 343 13.47 -12.39 -1.53
N GLY A 344 14.13 -12.94 -2.55
CA GLY A 344 14.81 -14.23 -2.45
C GLY A 344 16.13 -14.11 -1.69
N CYS A 345 16.08 -14.20 -0.35
CA CYS A 345 17.24 -14.68 0.41
C CYS A 345 17.06 -16.19 0.62
N ALA A 346 17.99 -16.97 0.07
CA ALA A 346 18.17 -18.39 0.40
C ALA A 346 19.03 -18.53 1.65
#